data_AF-A0A233RD47-F1
#
_entry.id   AF-A0A233RD47-F1
#
_cell.length_a   1.000
_cell.length_b   1.000
_cell.length_c   1.000
_cell.angle_alpha   90.00
_cell.angle_beta   90.00
_cell.angle_gamma   90.00
#
_symmetry.space_group_name_H-M   'P 1'
#
loop_
_entity.id
_entity.type
_entity.pdbx_description
1 polymer ?
#
loop_
_entity_poly.entity_id
_entity_poly.type
_entity_poly.pdbx_seq_one_letter_code
_entity_poly.pdbx_strand_id
1 'polypeptide(L)'
;MLSCDQYDYIEIACLYHYAITLTLVSGEVISGTALDTARNEARAECIKLAVGDGERLLPLVSLTHMTAAQPNPHFTQVDFD
;
A
#
# COMPACT_ATOMS: atom_id res chain seq x y z
N MET A 1 10.94 -0.58 10.70
CA MET A 1 9.89 0.16 11.45
C MET A 1 9.46 1.27 10.52
N LEU A 2 8.21 1.30 10.06
CA LEU A 2 7.79 2.37 9.16
C LEU A 2 7.99 3.73 9.84
N SER A 3 8.58 4.67 9.12
CA SER A 3 8.59 6.07 9.57
C SER A 3 7.17 6.64 9.53
N CYS A 4 6.89 7.67 10.34
CA CYS A 4 5.60 8.36 10.27
C CYS A 4 5.30 8.84 8.84
N ASP A 5 6.31 9.36 8.14
CA ASP A 5 6.16 9.86 6.78
C ASP A 5 5.76 8.74 5.79
N GLN A 6 6.29 7.53 5.95
CA GLN A 6 5.90 6.37 5.13
C GLN A 6 4.44 5.96 5.38
N TYR A 7 3.99 6.06 6.63
CA TYR A 7 2.61 5.76 6.99
C TYR A 7 1.64 6.80 6.39
N ASP A 8 2.01 8.08 6.42
CA ASP A 8 1.22 9.16 5.82
C ASP A 8 1.01 8.94 4.31
N TYR A 9 2.01 8.44 3.57
CA TYR A 9 1.83 8.13 2.16
C TYR A 9 0.84 6.99 1.92
N ILE A 10 0.80 5.99 2.80
CA ILE A 10 -0.19 4.90 2.74
C ILE A 10 -1.59 5.48 3.00
N GLU A 11 -1.73 6.34 3.99
CA GLU A 11 -3.01 7.01 4.28
C GLU A 11 -3.46 7.90 3.12
N ILE A 12 -2.55 8.66 2.50
CA ILE A 12 -2.83 9.46 1.31
C ILE A 12 -3.29 8.55 0.16
N ALA A 13 -2.60 7.43 -0.09
CA ALA A 13 -2.99 6.49 -1.13
C ALA A 13 -4.41 5.97 -0.92
N CYS A 14 -4.76 5.61 0.32
CA CYS A 14 -6.10 5.14 0.67
C CYS A 14 -7.14 6.26 0.58
N LEU A 15 -6.85 7.45 1.12
CA LEU A 15 -7.76 8.60 1.15
C LEU A 15 -8.23 9.01 -0.26
N TYR A 16 -7.32 9.00 -1.23
CA TYR A 16 -7.62 9.35 -2.62
C TYR A 16 -7.94 8.15 -3.51
N HIS A 17 -7.97 6.94 -2.94
CA HIS A 17 -8.09 5.69 -3.66
C HIS A 17 -7.15 5.61 -4.87
N TYR A 18 -5.87 5.88 -4.67
CA TYR A 18 -4.91 5.84 -5.76
C TYR A 18 -4.70 4.41 -6.27
N ALA A 19 -4.67 4.29 -7.59
CA ALA A 19 -4.13 3.10 -8.24
C ALA A 19 -2.63 3.05 -7.96
N ILE A 20 -2.19 2.00 -7.27
CA ILE A 20 -0.81 1.82 -6.84
C ILE A 20 -0.32 0.42 -7.21
N THR A 21 1.00 0.28 -7.29
CA THR A 21 1.69 -1.00 -7.39
C THR A 21 2.55 -1.17 -6.15
N LEU A 22 2.34 -2.28 -5.46
CA LEU A 22 3.09 -2.68 -4.27
C LEU A 22 4.05 -3.81 -4.63
N THR A 23 5.29 -3.66 -4.19
CA THR A 23 6.27 -4.75 -4.18
C THR A 23 6.42 -5.24 -2.77
N LEU A 24 6.38 -6.57 -2.59
CA LEU A 24 6.56 -7.22 -1.30
C LEU A 24 8.02 -7.65 -1.08
N VAL A 25 8.39 -7.91 0.17
CA VAL A 25 9.68 -8.51 0.55
C VAL A 25 9.88 -9.91 -0.06
N SER A 26 8.80 -10.59 -0.44
CA SER A 26 8.84 -11.85 -1.18
C SER A 26 9.24 -11.69 -2.65
N GLY A 27 9.27 -10.45 -3.16
CA GLY A 27 9.41 -10.13 -4.57
C GLY A 27 8.09 -10.17 -5.36
N GLU A 28 6.97 -10.51 -4.72
CA GLU A 28 5.65 -10.43 -5.35
C GLU A 28 5.28 -8.97 -5.64
N VAL A 29 4.74 -8.71 -6.83
CA VAL A 29 4.28 -7.40 -7.26
C VAL A 29 2.77 -7.45 -7.44
N ILE A 30 2.06 -6.55 -6.77
CA ILE A 30 0.60 -6.49 -6.75
C ILE A 30 0.17 -5.08 -7.12
N SER A 31 -0.59 -4.96 -8.21
CA SER A 31 -1.21 -3.70 -8.61
C SER A 31 -2.69 -3.69 -8.26
N GLY A 32 -3.19 -2.57 -7.76
CA GLY A 32 -4.57 -2.41 -7.36
C GLY A 32 -4.88 -0.99 -6.92
N THR A 33 -6.12 -0.77 -6.49
CA THR A 33 -6.54 0.52 -5.91
C THR A 33 -6.47 0.45 -4.41
N ALA A 34 -5.73 1.37 -3.77
CA ALA A 34 -5.73 1.52 -2.33
C ALA A 34 -7.13 1.88 -1.84
N LEU A 35 -7.64 1.17 -0.83
CA LEU A 35 -8.97 1.38 -0.28
C LEU A 35 -8.91 1.93 1.14
N ASP A 36 -8.17 1.25 2.01
CA ASP A 36 -8.10 1.60 3.43
C ASP A 36 -6.89 0.91 4.07
N THR A 37 -6.57 1.29 5.31
CA THR A 37 -5.74 0.48 6.20
C THR A 37 -6.61 -0.32 7.16
N ALA A 38 -6.28 -1.58 7.37
CA ALA A 38 -7.04 -2.45 8.26
C ALA A 38 -6.12 -3.41 9.01
N ARG A 39 -6.59 -3.92 10.14
CA ARG A 39 -5.89 -4.99 10.87
C ARG A 39 -6.43 -6.34 10.42
N ASN A 40 -5.54 -7.26 10.08
CA ASN A 40 -5.90 -8.64 9.77
C ASN A 40 -6.21 -9.44 11.06
N GLU A 41 -6.54 -10.72 10.91
CA GLU A 41 -6.85 -11.62 12.05
C GLU A 41 -5.69 -11.77 13.04
N ALA A 42 -4.44 -11.62 12.57
CA ALA A 42 -3.25 -11.61 13.40
C ALA A 42 -2.99 -10.24 14.07
N ARG A 43 -3.92 -9.28 13.95
CA ARG A 43 -3.80 -7.88 14.39
C ARG A 43 -2.64 -7.11 13.74
N ALA A 44 -2.09 -7.62 12.64
CA ALA A 44 -1.06 -6.92 11.89
C ALA A 44 -1.70 -5.83 11.01
N GLU A 45 -1.05 -4.67 10.96
CA GLU A 45 -1.49 -3.55 10.14
C GLU A 45 -1.25 -3.88 8.66
N CYS A 46 -2.28 -3.71 7.86
CA CYS A 46 -2.32 -4.06 6.45
C CYS A 46 -2.90 -2.92 5.63
N ILE A 47 -2.43 -2.78 4.40
CA ILE A 47 -3.12 -2.00 3.37
C ILE A 47 -4.13 -2.90 2.66
N LYS A 48 -5.33 -2.37 2.45
CA LYS A 48 -6.41 -3.00 1.72
C LYS A 48 -6.39 -2.51 0.28
N LEU A 49 -6.22 -3.43 -0.67
CA LEU A 49 -6.25 -3.16 -2.10
C LEU A 49 -7.48 -3.80 -2.75
N ALA A 50 -8.16 -3.06 -3.64
CA ALA A 50 -8.99 -3.66 -4.67
C ALA A 50 -8.11 -4.19 -5.80
N VAL A 51 -8.19 -5.48 -6.08
CA VAL A 51 -7.44 -6.18 -7.13
C VAL A 51 -8.41 -7.03 -7.95
N GLY A 52 -8.70 -6.59 -9.18
CA GLY A 52 -9.75 -7.21 -10.01
C GLY A 52 -11.13 -7.10 -9.34
N ASP A 53 -11.85 -8.21 -9.23
CA ASP A 53 -13.16 -8.28 -8.56
C ASP A 53 -13.06 -8.56 -7.05
N GLY A 54 -11.85 -8.58 -6.49
CA GLY A 54 -11.59 -8.95 -5.10
C GLY A 54 -10.84 -7.89 -4.31
N GLU A 55 -10.76 -8.12 -3.00
CA GLU A 55 -9.96 -7.31 -2.08
C GLU A 55 -8.82 -8.15 -1.49
N ARG A 56 -7.66 -7.52 -1.28
CA ARG A 56 -6.50 -8.13 -0.61
C ARG A 56 -6.04 -7.27 0.54
N LEU A 57 -5.73 -7.92 1.66
CA LEU A 57 -5.03 -7.30 2.79
C LEU A 57 -3.55 -7.69 2.74
N LEU A 58 -2.67 -6.70 2.62
CA LEU A 58 -1.24 -6.89 2.56
C LEU A 58 -0.59 -6.26 3.79
N PRO A 59 0.13 -7.03 4.63
CA PRO A 59 0.80 -6.48 5.80
C PRO A 59 1.77 -5.36 5.43
N LEU A 60 1.70 -4.22 6.12
CA LEU A 60 2.58 -3.08 5.85
C LEU A 60 4.06 -3.43 6.03
N VAL A 61 4.35 -4.30 7.00
CA VAL A 61 5.69 -4.84 7.28
C VAL A 61 6.24 -5.72 6.16
N SER A 62 5.41 -6.13 5.20
CA SER A 62 5.82 -6.93 4.05
C SER A 62 6.06 -6.10 2.80
N LEU A 63 5.82 -4.78 2.84
CA LEU A 63 6.04 -3.89 1.70
C LEU A 63 7.52 -3.51 1.59
N THR A 64 8.02 -3.44 0.36
CA THR A 64 9.34 -2.86 0.03
C THR A 64 9.20 -1.56 -0.73
N HIS A 65 8.26 -1.50 -1.67
CA HIS A 65 8.02 -0.32 -2.50
C HIS A 65 6.54 -0.14 -2.76
N MET A 66 6.08 1.12 -2.79
CA MET A 66 4.78 1.53 -3.30
C MET A 66 4.98 2.58 -4.38
N THR A 67 4.43 2.34 -5.56
CA THR A 67 4.51 3.25 -6.71
C THR A 67 3.11 3.66 -7.16
N ALA A 68 2.89 4.95 -7.38
CA ALA A 68 1.65 5.43 -7.97
C ALA A 68 1.57 5.04 -9.44
N ALA A 69 0.45 4.44 -9.87
CA ALA A 69 0.22 4.08 -11.27
C ALA A 69 -0.02 5.30 -12.16
N GLN A 70 -0.36 6.45 -11.56
CA GLN A 70 -0.61 7.71 -12.26
C GLN A 70 0.12 8.86 -11.56
N PRO A 71 0.57 9.89 -12.31
CA PRO A 71 1.11 11.10 -11.73
C PRO A 71 0.11 11.75 -10.77
N ASN A 72 0.58 12.09 -9.58
CA ASN A 72 -0.19 12.80 -8.56
C ASN A 72 0.75 13.73 -7.78
N PRO A 73 0.22 14.74 -7.06
CA PRO A 73 1.07 15.73 -6.40
C PRO A 73 1.72 15.24 -5.09
N HIS A 74 1.42 14.03 -4.62
CA HIS A 74 1.85 13.55 -3.31
C HIS A 74 3.09 12.65 -3.37
N PHE A 75 3.06 11.63 -4.24
CA PHE A 75 4.17 10.70 -4.35
C PHE A 75 4.22 10.03 -5.73
N THR A 76 5.43 9.62 -6.14
CA THR A 76 5.62 8.76 -7.31
C THR A 76 6.03 7.36 -6.86
N GLN A 77 7.03 7.26 -6.01
CA GLN A 77 7.48 6.02 -5.38
C GLN A 77 7.82 6.30 -3.91
N VAL A 78 7.48 5.35 -3.05
CA VAL A 78 7.81 5.33 -1.62
C VAL A 78 8.49 4.00 -1.34
N ASP A 79 9.66 4.07 -0.72
CA ASP A 79 10.43 2.90 -0.31
C ASP A 79 10.22 2.66 1.20
N PHE A 80 10.02 1.40 1.59
CA PHE A 80 9.80 0.97 2.97
C PHE A 80 10.99 0.11 3.43
N ASP A 81 11.52 0.41 4.62
CA ASP A 81 12.70 -0.24 5.24
C ASP A 81 12.36 -1.31 6.30
#